data_AF-A0A3A8X028-F1
#
_entry.id   AF-A0A3A8X028-F1
#
_cell.length_a   1.000
_cell.length_b   1.000
_cell.length_c   1.000
_cell.angle_alpha   90.00
_cell.angle_beta   90.00
_cell.angle_gamma   90.00
#
_symmetry.space_group_name_H-M   'P 1'
#
loop_
_entity.id
_entity.type
_entity.pdbx_description
1 polymer ?
#
loop_
_entity_poly.entity_id
_entity_poly.type
_entity_poly.pdbx_seq_one_letter_code
_entity_poly.pdbx_strand_id
1 'polypeptide(L)'
;MNTKNKLNRLSFLKNQMMNSGANEIEDIEPTICQIFRDIFGIGSEYTKKADKIQNGFIVPSSVKMMYGQATKEQYREEKFKMYRKLISQAEAYVMVDGMDDGIIETSKIENLKTDEHSIFLSYCWNDTERANKIDEYLRKKGVEVTRDIRGVDNWQSLRDFMQTIRENDFAVLLISDSYLKSVNCMYEVLEIMKEVEYRRRIFPAIIDTNIYSTEEQIKYVKYWEKRVEILKKNLMGLGYTNGLALGQELKKSEDIARSIAEFLVNIADMKNPDINNIHEAIYQRIQTYV
;
A
#
# COMPACT_ATOMS: atom_id res chain seq x y z
N MET A 1 -18.67 29.57 7.68
CA MET A 1 -18.67 28.14 7.25
C MET A 1 -17.88 27.37 8.31
N ASN A 2 -18.47 26.37 8.98
CA ASN A 2 -17.78 25.55 9.99
C ASN A 2 -16.60 24.78 9.34
N THR A 3 -15.52 24.51 10.07
CA THR A 3 -14.31 23.78 9.62
C THR A 3 -14.66 22.52 8.84
N LYS A 4 -15.61 21.72 9.33
CA LYS A 4 -16.13 20.52 8.65
C LYS A 4 -16.65 20.80 7.23
N ASN A 5 -17.39 21.89 7.04
CA ASN A 5 -17.90 22.26 5.72
C ASN A 5 -16.77 22.73 4.78
N LYS A 6 -15.79 23.46 5.31
CA LYS A 6 -14.63 23.90 4.51
C LYS A 6 -13.76 22.71 4.07
N LEU A 7 -13.64 21.68 4.91
CA LEU A 7 -12.95 20.42 4.58
C LEU A 7 -13.69 19.60 3.53
N ASN A 8 -15.01 19.44 3.68
CA ASN A 8 -15.83 18.80 2.64
C ASN A 8 -15.72 19.53 1.29
N ARG A 9 -15.58 20.86 1.34
CA ARG A 9 -15.33 21.67 0.14
C ARG A 9 -13.94 21.41 -0.45
N LEU A 10 -12.91 21.20 0.37
CA LEU A 10 -11.56 20.80 -0.08
C LEU A 10 -11.59 19.46 -0.84
N SER A 11 -12.24 18.44 -0.29
CA SER A 11 -12.37 17.13 -0.96
C SER A 11 -13.19 17.23 -2.25
N PHE A 12 -14.24 18.06 -2.28
CA PHE A 12 -14.97 18.34 -3.52
C PHE A 12 -14.06 18.97 -4.59
N LEU A 13 -13.25 19.97 -4.23
CA LEU A 13 -12.33 20.63 -5.17
C LEU A 13 -11.23 19.68 -5.64
N LYS A 14 -10.74 18.77 -4.78
CA LYS A 14 -9.81 17.69 -5.16
C LYS A 14 -10.41 16.79 -6.25
N ASN A 15 -11.67 16.41 -6.10
CA ASN A 15 -12.37 15.57 -7.07
C ASN A 15 -12.62 16.33 -8.38
N GLN A 16 -13.00 17.61 -8.29
CA GLN A 16 -13.13 18.48 -9.46
C GLN A 16 -11.80 18.56 -10.22
N MET A 17 -10.70 18.83 -9.51
CA MET A 17 -9.35 18.85 -10.08
C MET A 17 -9.00 17.53 -10.78
N MET A 18 -9.27 16.39 -10.15
CA MET A 18 -8.97 15.07 -10.75
C MET A 18 -9.73 14.82 -12.05
N ASN A 19 -10.95 15.36 -12.17
CA ASN A 19 -11.78 15.20 -13.36
C ASN A 19 -11.40 16.19 -14.48
N SER A 20 -11.06 17.43 -14.13
CA SER A 20 -10.69 18.49 -15.07
C SER A 20 -9.23 18.44 -15.52
N GLY A 21 -8.39 17.72 -14.77
CA GLY A 21 -6.94 17.73 -14.92
C GLY A 21 -6.32 19.10 -14.61
N ALA A 22 -5.06 19.27 -15.00
CA ALA A 22 -4.27 20.47 -14.70
C ALA A 22 -4.80 21.77 -15.37
N ASN A 23 -5.70 21.67 -16.35
CA ASN A 23 -6.13 22.81 -17.15
C ASN A 23 -6.99 23.83 -16.39
N GLU A 24 -7.76 23.39 -15.39
CA GLU A 24 -8.66 24.25 -14.59
C GLU A 24 -8.05 24.65 -13.22
N ILE A 25 -6.76 24.38 -13.01
CA ILE A 25 -6.11 24.63 -11.71
C ILE A 25 -6.15 26.11 -11.32
N GLU A 26 -6.13 27.01 -12.30
CA GLU A 26 -6.19 28.47 -12.10
C GLU A 26 -7.57 28.93 -11.59
N ASP A 27 -8.64 28.21 -11.92
CA ASP A 27 -10.01 28.54 -11.50
C ASP A 27 -10.30 28.05 -10.07
N ILE A 28 -9.69 26.93 -9.68
CA ILE A 28 -9.93 26.25 -8.41
C ILE A 28 -8.96 26.75 -7.32
N GLU A 29 -7.75 27.14 -7.70
CA GLU A 29 -6.69 27.61 -6.79
C GLU A 29 -7.13 28.68 -5.79
N PRO A 30 -7.85 29.76 -6.18
CA PRO A 30 -8.24 30.80 -5.24
C PRO A 30 -9.06 30.24 -4.08
N THR A 31 -9.93 29.27 -4.39
CA THR A 31 -10.79 28.62 -3.39
C THR A 31 -9.97 27.72 -2.46
N ILE A 32 -9.03 26.94 -3.00
CA ILE A 32 -8.11 26.10 -2.20
C ILE A 32 -7.29 26.98 -1.26
N CYS A 33 -6.68 28.04 -1.78
CA CYS A 33 -5.87 28.98 -1.01
C CYS A 33 -6.67 29.64 0.13
N GLN A 34 -7.93 30.00 -0.12
CA GLN A 34 -8.80 30.59 0.88
C GLN A 34 -9.14 29.59 1.99
N ILE A 35 -9.46 28.34 1.63
CA ILE A 35 -9.77 27.31 2.62
C ILE A 35 -8.55 27.00 3.50
N PHE A 36 -7.36 26.83 2.91
CA PHE A 36 -6.15 26.57 3.67
C PHE A 36 -5.77 27.74 4.59
N ARG A 37 -6.00 28.99 4.15
CA ARG A 37 -5.85 30.17 5.02
C ARG A 37 -6.81 30.14 6.18
N ASP A 38 -8.05 29.80 5.91
CA ASP A 38 -9.13 29.82 6.88
C ASP A 38 -9.02 28.73 7.95
N ILE A 39 -8.55 27.53 7.56
CA ILE A 39 -8.46 26.38 8.48
C ILE A 39 -7.09 26.34 9.14
N PHE A 40 -6.03 26.52 8.35
CA PHE A 40 -4.66 26.27 8.79
C PHE A 40 -3.85 27.56 8.94
N GLY A 41 -4.42 28.74 8.71
CA GLY A 41 -3.68 30.01 8.79
C GLY A 41 -2.56 30.13 7.76
N ILE A 42 -2.55 29.29 6.72
CA ILE A 42 -1.51 29.28 5.69
C ILE A 42 -1.93 30.27 4.59
N GLY A 43 -1.14 31.32 4.35
CA GLY A 43 -1.41 32.30 3.27
C GLY A 43 -0.98 31.79 1.89
N SER A 44 -1.11 32.61 0.84
CA SER A 44 -0.65 32.30 -0.55
C SER A 44 0.87 32.08 -0.71
N GLU A 45 1.60 31.99 0.40
CA GLU A 45 3.03 31.75 0.49
C GLU A 45 3.41 30.27 0.26
N TYR A 46 2.45 29.39 -0.04
CA TYR A 46 2.70 27.98 -0.43
C TYR A 46 3.80 27.85 -1.48
N THR A 47 3.86 28.85 -2.37
CA THR A 47 4.82 28.93 -3.45
C THR A 47 6.22 29.33 -2.98
N LYS A 48 6.34 30.14 -1.91
CA LYS A 48 7.57 30.85 -1.52
C LYS A 48 8.42 30.15 -0.46
N LYS A 49 7.83 29.26 0.35
CA LYS A 49 8.53 28.61 1.48
C LYS A 49 8.76 27.12 1.16
N ALA A 50 9.89 26.83 0.52
CA ALA A 50 10.30 25.47 0.18
C ALA A 50 10.50 24.61 1.45
N ASP A 51 9.84 23.46 1.50
CA ASP A 51 10.09 22.35 2.43
C ASP A 51 10.11 22.74 3.92
N LYS A 52 9.42 23.82 4.28
CA LYS A 52 9.23 24.23 5.67
C LYS A 52 7.95 23.60 6.22
N ILE A 53 8.05 23.14 7.46
CA ILE A 53 6.89 22.68 8.23
C ILE A 53 6.13 23.92 8.71
N GLN A 54 4.88 24.06 8.26
CA GLN A 54 3.97 25.10 8.73
C GLN A 54 2.68 24.44 9.23
N ASN A 55 2.40 24.57 10.52
CA ASN A 55 1.26 23.94 11.20
C ASN A 55 1.15 22.42 10.94
N GLY A 56 2.30 21.72 10.98
CA GLY A 56 2.38 20.27 10.74
C GLY A 56 2.43 19.86 9.27
N PHE A 57 2.17 20.79 8.33
CA PHE A 57 2.20 20.51 6.88
C PHE A 57 3.58 20.76 6.27
N ILE A 58 3.99 19.86 5.39
CA ILE A 58 5.16 20.07 4.53
C ILE A 58 4.67 20.82 3.29
N VAL A 59 5.01 22.11 3.22
CA VAL A 59 4.66 22.98 2.10
C VAL A 59 5.58 22.68 0.90
N PRO A 60 5.07 22.11 -0.22
CA PRO A 60 5.92 21.77 -1.35
C PRO A 60 6.32 23.03 -2.15
N SER A 61 7.59 23.12 -2.56
CA SER A 61 8.09 24.26 -3.34
C SER A 61 7.51 24.30 -4.76
N SER A 62 6.86 25.41 -5.14
CA SER A 62 6.59 25.71 -6.56
C SER A 62 7.74 26.47 -7.23
N VAL A 63 8.66 27.05 -6.44
CA VAL A 63 9.64 28.05 -6.90
C VAL A 63 10.82 27.45 -7.65
N LYS A 64 11.14 26.17 -7.43
CA LYS A 64 12.22 25.51 -8.20
C LYS A 64 11.82 25.17 -9.64
N MET A 65 10.52 25.26 -9.94
CA MET A 65 9.95 24.77 -11.19
C MET A 65 10.06 25.77 -12.35
N MET A 66 10.15 27.10 -12.11
CA MET A 66 10.21 28.09 -13.20
C MET A 66 10.90 29.40 -12.85
N TYR A 67 12.20 29.48 -13.09
CA TYR A 67 12.77 30.74 -13.59
C TYR A 67 13.09 30.55 -15.08
N GLY A 68 12.17 31.00 -15.94
CA GLY A 68 12.45 31.36 -17.33
C GLY A 68 12.43 30.29 -18.43
N GLN A 69 12.13 29.01 -18.17
CA GLN A 69 12.32 27.94 -19.17
C GLN A 69 11.18 26.95 -19.40
N ALA A 70 10.07 27.02 -18.65
CA ALA A 70 9.01 26.03 -18.78
C ALA A 70 7.70 26.60 -19.30
N THR A 71 6.97 25.75 -20.01
CA THR A 71 5.73 26.07 -20.73
C THR A 71 4.56 26.25 -19.75
N LYS A 72 3.51 26.95 -20.17
CA LYS A 72 2.28 27.12 -19.37
C LYS A 72 1.66 25.79 -18.94
N GLU A 73 1.72 24.77 -19.79
CA GLU A 73 1.20 23.44 -19.48
C GLU A 73 2.00 22.75 -18.37
N GLN A 74 3.33 22.79 -18.47
CA GLN A 74 4.22 22.26 -17.42
C GLN A 74 3.99 22.98 -16.07
N TYR A 75 3.66 24.27 -16.11
CA TYR A 75 3.34 25.04 -14.91
C TYR A 75 2.07 24.56 -14.26
N ARG A 76 1.03 24.36 -15.06
CA ARG A 76 -0.27 23.87 -14.59
C ARG A 76 -0.15 22.48 -13.98
N GLU A 77 0.58 21.58 -14.64
CA GLU A 77 0.76 20.19 -14.18
C GLU A 77 1.47 20.11 -12.82
N GLU A 78 2.47 20.94 -12.62
CA GLU A 78 3.27 20.90 -11.39
C GLU A 78 2.55 21.60 -10.24
N LYS A 79 1.79 22.65 -10.55
CA LYS A 79 0.85 23.28 -9.63
C LYS A 79 -0.26 22.32 -9.21
N PHE A 80 -0.77 21.52 -10.15
CA PHE A 80 -1.74 20.47 -9.89
C PHE A 80 -1.20 19.42 -8.91
N LYS A 81 0.01 18.90 -9.16
CA LYS A 81 0.69 17.94 -8.25
C LYS A 81 0.92 18.53 -6.85
N MET A 82 1.34 19.80 -6.77
CA MET A 82 1.55 20.50 -5.50
C MET A 82 0.25 20.58 -4.68
N TYR A 83 -0.83 21.08 -5.27
CA TYR A 83 -2.10 21.20 -4.57
C TYR A 83 -2.71 19.84 -4.22
N ARG A 84 -2.56 18.83 -5.08
CA ARG A 84 -2.92 17.44 -4.75
C ARG A 84 -2.21 16.96 -3.49
N LYS A 85 -0.90 17.16 -3.38
CA LYS A 85 -0.12 16.75 -2.20
C LYS A 85 -0.56 17.49 -0.93
N LEU A 86 -0.79 18.80 -1.04
CA LEU A 86 -1.26 19.61 0.09
C LEU A 86 -2.64 19.17 0.59
N ILE A 87 -3.60 18.97 -0.32
CA ILE A 87 -4.95 18.56 0.05
C ILE A 87 -4.93 17.17 0.71
N SER A 88 -4.15 16.23 0.18
CA SER A 88 -4.01 14.90 0.80
C SER A 88 -3.41 14.97 2.20
N GLN A 89 -2.44 15.86 2.45
CA GLN A 89 -1.93 16.06 3.81
C GLN A 89 -3.02 16.65 4.71
N ALA A 90 -3.80 17.62 4.23
CA ALA A 90 -4.87 18.27 5.00
C ALA A 90 -5.95 17.26 5.42
N GLU A 91 -6.32 16.35 4.53
CA GLU A 91 -7.24 15.24 4.83
C GLU A 91 -6.65 14.32 5.91
N ALA A 92 -5.36 13.99 5.83
CA ALA A 92 -4.69 13.16 6.83
C ALA A 92 -4.57 13.84 8.20
N TYR A 93 -4.28 15.14 8.25
CA TYR A 93 -4.13 15.90 9.50
C TYR A 93 -5.46 16.00 10.27
N VAL A 94 -6.58 16.15 9.56
CA VAL A 94 -7.92 16.22 10.17
C VAL A 94 -8.32 14.91 10.83
N MET A 95 -7.90 13.76 10.28
CA MET A 95 -8.18 12.45 10.87
C MET A 95 -7.47 12.22 12.20
N VAL A 96 -6.44 13.00 12.51
CA VAL A 96 -5.61 12.84 13.72
C VAL A 96 -6.05 13.78 14.85
N ASP A 97 -6.74 14.88 14.55
CA ASP A 97 -7.02 15.97 15.53
C ASP A 97 -8.51 16.14 15.90
N GLY A 98 -9.39 15.26 15.42
CA GLY A 98 -10.86 15.39 15.54
C GLY A 98 -11.55 14.20 16.20
N MET A 99 -11.22 13.91 17.46
CA MET A 99 -12.04 13.04 18.31
C MET A 99 -13.01 13.93 19.11
N ASP A 100 -14.23 14.13 18.60
CA ASP A 100 -15.37 14.54 19.44
C ASP A 100 -16.72 14.12 18.79
N ASP A 101 -17.65 13.80 19.68
CA ASP A 101 -18.89 13.04 19.52
C ASP A 101 -19.88 13.52 18.45
N GLY A 102 -20.63 12.56 17.88
CA GLY A 102 -21.86 12.89 17.15
C GLY A 102 -22.42 11.78 16.26
N ILE A 103 -23.35 11.02 16.84
CA ILE A 103 -24.30 10.11 16.18
C ILE A 103 -24.86 10.73 14.88
N ILE A 104 -24.92 9.96 13.78
CA ILE A 104 -25.69 10.32 12.57
C ILE A 104 -26.81 9.30 12.36
N GLU A 105 -28.04 9.84 12.28
CA GLU A 105 -29.33 9.18 12.09
C GLU A 105 -29.44 8.36 10.80
N THR A 106 -30.18 7.25 10.95
CA THR A 106 -30.55 6.20 9.99
C THR A 106 -31.53 6.64 8.89
N SER A 107 -31.25 7.72 8.16
CA SER A 107 -32.06 8.05 6.97
C SER A 107 -31.25 8.67 5.83
N LYS A 108 -30.38 7.86 5.22
CA LYS A 108 -29.87 8.01 3.84
C LYS A 108 -29.09 6.76 3.41
N ILE A 109 -29.71 5.60 3.59
CA ILE A 109 -29.32 4.40 2.85
C ILE A 109 -30.02 4.53 1.51
N GLU A 110 -29.33 5.11 0.53
CA GLU A 110 -29.49 4.83 -0.90
C GLU A 110 -28.52 5.71 -1.69
N ASN A 111 -27.54 5.04 -2.31
CA ASN A 111 -26.54 5.54 -3.26
C ASN A 111 -25.33 6.31 -2.72
N LEU A 112 -24.65 5.74 -1.72
CA LEU A 112 -23.20 5.91 -1.58
C LEU A 112 -22.54 4.95 -2.57
N LYS A 113 -21.95 5.47 -3.66
CA LYS A 113 -20.84 4.77 -4.30
C LYS A 113 -19.74 4.71 -3.24
N THR A 114 -19.57 3.53 -2.65
CA THR A 114 -18.49 3.24 -1.72
C THR A 114 -17.18 3.54 -2.41
N ASP A 115 -16.25 4.23 -1.75
CA ASP A 115 -14.87 4.26 -2.19
C ASP A 115 -14.41 2.81 -2.35
N GLU A 116 -14.22 2.37 -3.59
CA GLU A 116 -13.94 0.97 -3.92
C GLU A 116 -12.50 0.66 -3.50
N HIS A 117 -12.33 0.16 -2.27
CA HIS A 117 -11.06 -0.40 -1.84
C HIS A 117 -10.70 -1.59 -2.72
N SER A 118 -9.50 -1.57 -3.28
CA SER A 118 -8.98 -2.66 -4.09
C SER A 118 -8.00 -3.51 -3.27
N ILE A 119 -8.18 -4.83 -3.33
CA ILE A 119 -7.38 -5.81 -2.61
C ILE A 119 -6.54 -6.61 -3.59
N PHE A 120 -5.26 -6.73 -3.27
CA PHE A 120 -4.41 -7.74 -3.87
C PHE A 120 -4.36 -9.02 -3.02
N LEU A 121 -4.69 -10.18 -3.59
CA LEU A 121 -4.67 -11.47 -2.90
C LEU A 121 -3.50 -12.34 -3.38
N SER A 122 -2.47 -12.48 -2.54
CA SER A 122 -1.27 -13.30 -2.77
C SER A 122 -1.40 -14.67 -2.10
N TYR A 123 -1.26 -15.76 -2.87
CA TYR A 123 -1.36 -17.12 -2.34
C TYR A 123 -0.60 -18.14 -3.19
N CYS A 124 -0.30 -19.29 -2.59
CA CYS A 124 0.21 -20.46 -3.33
C CYS A 124 -0.92 -21.23 -4.02
N TRP A 125 -0.65 -21.82 -5.18
CA TRP A 125 -1.59 -22.64 -5.95
C TRP A 125 -2.24 -23.76 -5.12
N ASN A 126 -1.51 -24.31 -4.14
CA ASN A 126 -2.00 -25.35 -3.23
C ASN A 126 -3.14 -24.85 -2.31
N ASP A 127 -3.29 -23.52 -2.17
CA ASP A 127 -4.30 -22.86 -1.34
C ASP A 127 -5.41 -22.20 -2.18
N THR A 128 -5.52 -22.57 -3.47
CA THR A 128 -6.50 -21.99 -4.41
C THR A 128 -7.94 -22.05 -3.90
N GLU A 129 -8.37 -23.15 -3.27
CA GLU A 129 -9.73 -23.28 -2.77
C GLU A 129 -10.03 -22.25 -1.66
N ARG A 130 -9.07 -22.00 -0.76
CA ARG A 130 -9.19 -20.98 0.29
C ARG A 130 -9.20 -19.58 -0.32
N ALA A 131 -8.32 -19.33 -1.28
CA ALA A 131 -8.27 -18.06 -2.01
C ALA A 131 -9.59 -17.79 -2.77
N ASN A 132 -10.22 -18.81 -3.36
CA ASN A 132 -11.53 -18.69 -4.00
C ASN A 132 -12.60 -18.23 -3.01
N LYS A 133 -12.65 -18.83 -1.81
CA LYS A 133 -13.62 -18.45 -0.77
C LYS A 133 -13.45 -16.99 -0.34
N ILE A 134 -12.21 -16.52 -0.19
CA ILE A 134 -11.90 -15.12 0.14
C ILE A 134 -12.36 -14.18 -0.98
N ASP A 135 -11.93 -14.47 -2.22
CA ASP A 135 -12.25 -13.68 -3.41
C ASP A 135 -13.76 -13.58 -3.65
N GLU A 136 -14.48 -14.72 -3.67
CA GLU A 136 -15.92 -14.77 -3.86
C GLU A 136 -16.69 -13.99 -2.79
N TYR A 137 -16.26 -14.09 -1.52
CA TYR A 137 -16.90 -13.37 -0.42
C TYR A 137 -16.72 -11.85 -0.57
N LEU A 138 -15.50 -11.39 -0.84
CA LEU A 138 -15.19 -9.96 -0.94
C LEU A 138 -15.86 -9.32 -2.16
N ARG A 139 -15.87 -10.01 -3.31
CA ARG A 139 -16.59 -9.55 -4.51
C ARG A 139 -18.10 -9.44 -4.28
N LYS A 140 -18.72 -10.40 -3.56
CA LYS A 140 -20.14 -10.31 -3.18
C LYS A 140 -20.45 -9.09 -2.30
N LYS A 141 -19.45 -8.54 -1.61
CA LYS A 141 -19.54 -7.32 -0.80
C LYS A 141 -19.15 -6.05 -1.56
N GLY A 142 -18.93 -6.13 -2.86
CA GLY A 142 -18.58 -4.98 -3.71
C GLY A 142 -17.12 -4.56 -3.61
N VAL A 143 -16.23 -5.42 -3.10
CA VAL A 143 -14.79 -5.13 -3.00
C VAL A 143 -14.08 -5.68 -4.23
N GLU A 144 -13.26 -4.85 -4.88
CA GLU A 144 -12.45 -5.28 -6.00
C GLU A 144 -11.29 -6.15 -5.51
N VAL A 145 -11.10 -7.33 -6.10
CA VAL A 145 -10.01 -8.24 -5.76
C VAL A 145 -9.18 -8.54 -6.99
N THR A 146 -7.91 -8.17 -6.97
CA THR A 146 -6.91 -8.63 -7.93
C THR A 146 -6.21 -9.86 -7.36
N ARG A 147 -6.24 -10.97 -8.10
CA ARG A 147 -5.64 -12.23 -7.66
C ARG A 147 -4.26 -12.45 -8.24
N ASP A 148 -3.41 -13.05 -7.44
CA ASP A 148 -2.14 -13.56 -7.88
C ASP A 148 -1.95 -15.03 -7.47
N ILE A 149 -1.96 -15.90 -8.48
CA ILE A 149 -1.74 -17.33 -8.32
C ILE A 149 -0.23 -17.57 -8.40
N ARG A 150 0.40 -18.06 -7.33
CA ARG A 150 1.83 -18.38 -7.33
C ARG A 150 2.11 -19.88 -7.15
N GLY A 151 2.95 -20.43 -7.99
CA GLY A 151 3.28 -21.86 -8.13
C GLY A 151 4.18 -22.04 -9.34
N VAL A 152 4.83 -23.19 -9.48
CA VAL A 152 5.91 -23.45 -10.46
C VAL A 152 5.63 -22.76 -11.80
N ASP A 153 6.49 -21.80 -12.15
CA ASP A 153 6.53 -21.06 -13.42
C ASP A 153 5.27 -20.27 -13.86
N ASN A 154 4.62 -19.53 -12.94
CA ASN A 154 3.63 -18.53 -13.37
C ASN A 154 4.28 -17.23 -13.91
N TRP A 155 3.94 -16.92 -15.16
CA TRP A 155 4.49 -15.89 -16.07
C TRP A 155 4.29 -14.42 -15.66
N GLN A 156 3.85 -14.12 -14.44
CA GLN A 156 3.73 -12.74 -13.97
C GLN A 156 5.03 -12.28 -13.34
N SER A 157 5.57 -11.14 -13.78
CA SER A 157 6.81 -10.62 -13.25
C SER A 157 6.61 -10.01 -11.85
N LEU A 158 7.64 -10.06 -11.01
CA LEU A 158 7.68 -9.32 -9.74
C LEU A 158 7.37 -7.82 -9.91
N ARG A 159 7.66 -7.27 -11.09
CA ARG A 159 7.35 -5.87 -11.41
C ARG A 159 5.84 -5.65 -11.49
N ASP A 160 5.12 -6.57 -12.12
CA ASP A 160 3.67 -6.53 -12.22
C ASP A 160 3.06 -6.70 -10.82
N PHE A 161 3.60 -7.63 -10.03
CA PHE A 161 3.23 -7.79 -8.61
C PHE A 161 3.37 -6.49 -7.80
N MET A 162 4.54 -5.85 -7.88
CA MET A 162 4.82 -4.61 -7.14
C MET A 162 3.96 -3.44 -7.63
N GLN A 163 3.69 -3.39 -8.94
CA GLN A 163 2.79 -2.39 -9.50
C GLN A 163 1.37 -2.61 -8.99
N THR A 164 0.87 -3.85 -9.02
CA THR A 164 -0.45 -4.20 -8.49
C THR A 164 -0.56 -3.88 -6.99
N ILE A 165 0.44 -4.20 -6.15
CA ILE A 165 0.41 -3.81 -4.73
C ILE A 165 0.41 -2.30 -4.54
N ARG A 166 1.12 -1.54 -5.39
CA ARG A 166 1.10 -0.07 -5.31
C ARG A 166 -0.22 0.54 -5.78
N GLU A 167 -0.90 -0.12 -6.71
CA GLU A 167 -2.21 0.27 -7.25
C GLU A 167 -3.37 -0.17 -6.35
N ASN A 168 -3.17 -1.20 -5.51
CA ASN A 168 -4.17 -1.68 -4.57
C ASN A 168 -4.00 -1.06 -3.18
N ASP A 169 -5.11 -0.82 -2.48
CA ASP A 169 -5.08 -0.24 -1.14
C ASP A 169 -4.46 -1.21 -0.13
N PHE A 170 -4.80 -2.50 -0.25
CA PHE A 170 -4.40 -3.56 0.68
C PHE A 170 -3.89 -4.81 -0.02
N ALA A 171 -3.03 -5.57 0.65
CA ALA A 171 -2.53 -6.88 0.23
C ALA A 171 -2.87 -7.95 1.27
N VAL A 172 -3.68 -8.93 0.90
CA VAL A 172 -3.94 -10.13 1.70
C VAL A 172 -2.86 -11.16 1.37
N LEU A 173 -2.13 -11.61 2.38
CA LEU A 173 -1.09 -12.63 2.27
C LEU A 173 -1.63 -13.94 2.84
N LEU A 174 -1.97 -14.91 1.99
CA LEU A 174 -2.42 -16.23 2.43
C LEU A 174 -1.21 -17.12 2.73
N ILE A 175 -0.77 -17.11 3.98
CA ILE A 175 0.51 -17.67 4.42
C ILE A 175 0.32 -19.14 4.83
N SER A 176 0.85 -20.05 4.02
CA SER A 176 1.01 -21.48 4.28
C SER A 176 2.48 -21.89 4.37
N ASP A 177 2.76 -23.14 4.74
CA ASP A 177 4.13 -23.70 4.69
C ASP A 177 4.74 -23.58 3.28
N SER A 178 3.94 -23.86 2.24
CA SER A 178 4.38 -23.69 0.85
C SER A 178 4.69 -22.23 0.49
N TYR A 179 3.95 -21.28 1.09
CA TYR A 179 4.20 -19.85 0.91
C TYR A 179 5.55 -19.47 1.50
N LEU A 180 5.81 -19.85 2.75
CA LEU A 180 7.04 -19.53 3.47
C LEU A 180 8.29 -20.21 2.90
N LYS A 181 8.12 -21.27 2.10
CA LYS A 181 9.20 -22.00 1.40
C LYS A 181 9.37 -21.62 -0.07
N SER A 182 8.51 -20.76 -0.61
CA SER A 182 8.52 -20.30 -1.99
C SER A 182 9.41 -19.06 -2.17
N VAL A 183 10.34 -19.11 -3.12
CA VAL A 183 11.24 -17.97 -3.43
C VAL A 183 10.45 -16.77 -3.94
N ASN A 184 9.47 -17.00 -4.81
CA ASN A 184 8.69 -15.90 -5.38
C ASN A 184 7.87 -15.20 -4.30
N CYS A 185 7.08 -15.95 -3.52
CA CYS A 185 6.24 -15.41 -2.46
C CYS A 185 7.06 -14.67 -1.39
N MET A 186 8.18 -15.26 -0.96
CA MET A 186 9.01 -14.63 0.07
C MET A 186 9.76 -13.41 -0.47
N TYR A 187 10.26 -13.43 -1.70
CA TYR A 187 10.95 -12.27 -2.28
C TYR A 187 10.01 -11.09 -2.46
N GLU A 188 8.78 -11.35 -2.89
CA GLU A 188 7.68 -10.38 -2.95
C GLU A 188 7.38 -9.73 -1.59
N VAL A 189 7.27 -10.53 -0.53
CA VAL A 189 7.11 -10.05 0.84
C VAL A 189 8.26 -9.12 1.25
N LEU A 190 9.50 -9.46 0.90
CA LEU A 190 10.64 -8.58 1.21
C LEU A 190 10.54 -7.24 0.49
N GLU A 191 10.05 -7.20 -0.75
CA GLU A 191 9.83 -5.95 -1.46
C GLU A 191 8.72 -5.12 -0.80
N ILE A 192 7.64 -5.76 -0.33
CA ILE A 192 6.57 -5.08 0.46
C ILE A 192 7.14 -4.49 1.75
N MET A 193 7.99 -5.24 2.46
CA MET A 193 8.61 -4.80 3.72
C MET A 193 9.49 -3.56 3.58
N LYS A 194 9.92 -3.21 2.36
CA LYS A 194 10.68 -1.97 2.08
C LYS A 194 9.79 -0.73 1.98
N GLU A 195 8.49 -0.89 1.81
CA GLU A 195 7.55 0.23 1.70
C GLU A 195 7.27 0.82 3.10
N VAL A 196 7.11 2.15 3.15
CA VAL A 196 6.79 2.87 4.39
C VAL A 196 5.40 2.46 4.88
N GLU A 197 5.28 2.16 6.17
CA GLU A 197 4.02 1.71 6.79
C GLU A 197 3.39 0.43 6.18
N TYR A 198 4.19 -0.45 5.57
CA TYR A 198 3.69 -1.69 4.95
C TYR A 198 2.78 -2.53 5.87
N ARG A 199 3.05 -2.55 7.19
CA ARG A 199 2.24 -3.25 8.19
C ARG A 199 0.77 -2.83 8.21
N ARG A 200 0.44 -1.59 7.80
CA ARG A 200 -0.94 -1.10 7.70
C ARG A 200 -1.66 -1.56 6.44
N ARG A 201 -0.90 -1.96 5.42
CA ARG A 201 -1.38 -2.34 4.09
C ARG A 201 -1.45 -3.85 3.89
N ILE A 202 -0.80 -4.65 4.74
CA ILE A 202 -0.87 -6.11 4.66
C ILE A 202 -1.89 -6.70 5.65
N PHE A 203 -2.62 -7.72 5.19
CA PHE A 203 -3.50 -8.55 6.00
C PHE A 203 -3.01 -10.00 5.95
N PRO A 204 -2.17 -10.44 6.91
CA PRO A 204 -1.74 -11.82 6.98
C PRO A 204 -2.91 -12.75 7.31
N ALA A 205 -3.17 -13.70 6.41
CA ALA A 205 -4.11 -14.79 6.58
C ALA A 205 -3.32 -16.08 6.86
N ILE A 206 -3.13 -16.39 8.14
CA ILE A 206 -2.26 -17.50 8.59
C ILE A 206 -3.01 -18.83 8.52
N ILE A 207 -2.59 -19.74 7.63
CA ILE A 207 -3.23 -21.05 7.49
C ILE A 207 -2.82 -22.00 8.61
N ASP A 208 -1.54 -22.03 8.96
CA ASP A 208 -1.01 -22.86 10.03
C ASP A 208 -0.53 -21.98 11.18
N THR A 209 -1.22 -22.03 12.32
CA THR A 209 -0.89 -21.24 13.52
C THR A 209 0.42 -21.67 14.19
N ASN A 210 1.00 -22.82 13.82
CA ASN A 210 2.31 -23.23 14.34
C ASN A 210 3.40 -22.20 14.08
N ILE A 211 3.25 -21.35 13.04
CA ILE A 211 4.19 -20.27 12.72
C ILE A 211 4.37 -19.25 13.85
N TYR A 212 3.47 -19.21 14.83
CA TYR A 212 3.60 -18.35 16.01
C TYR A 212 4.61 -18.87 17.03
N SER A 213 4.93 -20.17 16.98
CA SER A 213 5.93 -20.76 17.87
C SER A 213 7.35 -20.45 17.37
N THR A 214 8.24 -20.10 18.30
CA THR A 214 9.64 -19.84 17.99
C THR A 214 10.31 -21.07 17.38
N GLU A 215 9.95 -22.28 17.83
CA GLU A 215 10.46 -23.54 17.31
C GLU A 215 10.13 -23.72 15.82
N GLU A 216 8.91 -23.40 15.40
CA GLU A 216 8.52 -23.50 13.99
C GLU A 216 9.19 -22.41 13.16
N GLN A 217 9.30 -21.19 13.68
CA GLN A 217 10.02 -20.09 13.01
C GLN A 217 11.49 -20.45 12.74
N ILE A 218 12.17 -21.05 13.71
CA ILE A 218 13.54 -21.55 13.56
C ILE A 218 13.64 -22.58 12.43
N LYS A 219 12.63 -23.43 12.21
CA LYS A 219 12.65 -24.40 11.10
C LYS A 219 12.63 -23.70 9.74
N TYR A 220 11.85 -22.63 9.59
CA TYR A 220 11.84 -21.84 8.35
C TYR A 220 13.16 -21.11 8.12
N VAL A 221 13.76 -20.52 9.16
CA VAL A 221 15.09 -19.90 9.06
C VAL A 221 16.13 -20.92 8.59
N LYS A 222 16.19 -22.09 9.24
CA LYS A 222 17.10 -23.18 8.87
C LYS A 222 16.86 -23.70 7.45
N TYR A 223 15.61 -23.75 7.01
CA TYR A 223 15.27 -24.15 5.65
C TYR A 223 15.93 -23.22 4.61
N TRP A 224 15.84 -21.91 4.82
CA TRP A 224 16.43 -20.93 3.90
C TRP A 224 17.95 -20.88 3.96
N GLU A 225 18.54 -20.97 5.15
CA GLU A 225 20.00 -21.09 5.31
C GLU A 225 20.53 -22.31 4.55
N LYS A 226 19.91 -23.48 4.74
CA LYS A 226 20.28 -24.72 4.02
C LYS A 226 20.12 -24.58 2.51
N ARG A 227 19.06 -23.92 2.02
CA ARG A 227 18.87 -23.67 0.59
C ARG A 227 20.01 -22.82 0.02
N VAL A 228 20.43 -21.76 0.73
CA VAL A 228 21.56 -20.90 0.35
C VAL A 228 22.85 -21.71 0.29
N GLU A 229 23.13 -22.55 1.28
CA GLU A 229 24.32 -23.42 1.28
C GLU A 229 24.36 -24.36 0.08
N ILE A 230 23.24 -25.01 -0.23
CA ILE A 230 23.11 -25.91 -1.39
C ILE A 230 23.35 -25.14 -2.70
N LEU A 231 22.74 -23.96 -2.86
CA LEU A 231 22.92 -23.13 -4.05
C LEU A 231 24.37 -22.68 -4.19
N LYS A 232 25.02 -22.19 -3.13
CA LYS A 232 26.44 -21.81 -3.15
C LYS A 232 27.33 -22.95 -3.62
N LYS A 233 27.13 -24.14 -3.05
CA LYS A 233 27.90 -25.34 -3.41
C LYS A 233 27.70 -25.73 -4.87
N ASN A 234 26.47 -25.70 -5.37
CA ASN A 234 26.16 -26.10 -6.75
C ASN A 234 26.64 -25.07 -7.79
N LEU A 235 26.72 -23.80 -7.40
CA LEU A 235 27.25 -22.74 -8.27
C LEU A 235 28.78 -22.74 -8.32
N MET A 236 29.46 -23.23 -7.28
CA MET A 236 30.92 -23.44 -7.27
C MET A 236 31.30 -24.51 -8.30
N GLY A 237 31.75 -24.07 -9.48
CA GLY A 237 32.16 -24.95 -10.58
C GLY A 237 31.44 -24.69 -11.91
N LEU A 238 30.45 -23.79 -11.93
CA LEU A 238 29.82 -23.36 -13.18
C LEU A 238 30.71 -22.38 -13.95
N GLY A 239 30.65 -22.46 -15.28
CA GLY A 239 31.24 -21.43 -16.15
C GLY A 239 30.63 -20.06 -15.91
N TYR A 240 31.42 -19.00 -16.07
CA TYR A 240 31.09 -17.61 -15.71
C TYR A 240 29.70 -17.13 -16.17
N THR A 241 29.31 -17.41 -17.42
CA THR A 241 28.03 -16.99 -17.99
C THR A 241 26.83 -17.69 -17.34
N ASN A 242 26.91 -19.00 -17.10
CA ASN A 242 25.87 -19.76 -16.41
C ASN A 242 25.80 -19.39 -14.92
N GLY A 243 26.96 -19.12 -14.30
CA GLY A 243 27.06 -18.64 -12.93
C GLY A 243 26.38 -17.28 -12.72
N LEU A 244 26.50 -16.35 -13.68
CA LEU A 244 25.83 -15.05 -13.62
C LEU A 244 24.30 -15.15 -13.67
N ALA A 245 23.76 -15.97 -14.59
CA ALA A 245 22.31 -16.14 -14.73
C ALA A 245 21.69 -16.79 -13.48
N LEU A 246 22.31 -17.85 -12.95
CA LEU A 246 21.81 -18.56 -11.78
C LEU A 246 22.16 -17.87 -10.45
N GLY A 247 23.14 -16.96 -10.44
CA GLY A 247 23.50 -16.15 -9.27
C GLY A 247 22.37 -15.25 -8.76
N GLN A 248 21.40 -14.90 -9.62
CA GLN A 248 20.22 -14.15 -9.20
C GLN A 248 19.35 -14.93 -8.21
N GLU A 249 19.18 -16.22 -8.42
CA GLU A 249 18.39 -17.10 -7.55
C GLU A 249 19.07 -17.29 -6.18
N LEU A 250 20.41 -17.38 -6.17
CA LEU A 250 21.19 -17.36 -4.94
C LEU A 250 20.98 -16.05 -4.18
N LYS A 251 21.11 -14.90 -4.86
CA LYS A 251 20.94 -13.59 -4.23
C LYS A 251 19.56 -13.44 -3.58
N LYS A 252 18.47 -13.81 -4.29
CA LYS A 252 17.12 -13.82 -3.73
C LYS A 252 17.03 -14.70 -2.48
N SER A 253 17.58 -15.92 -2.55
CA SER A 253 17.57 -16.85 -1.41
C SER A 253 18.35 -16.30 -0.21
N GLU A 254 19.46 -15.58 -0.44
CA GLU A 254 20.23 -14.91 0.62
C GLU A 254 19.47 -13.72 1.24
N ASP A 255 18.80 -12.92 0.42
CA ASP A 255 17.95 -11.82 0.90
C ASP A 255 16.81 -12.38 1.78
N ILE A 256 16.17 -13.48 1.36
CA ILE A 256 15.13 -14.16 2.15
C ILE A 256 15.70 -14.71 3.46
N ALA A 257 16.82 -15.44 3.41
CA ALA A 257 17.43 -16.00 4.61
C ALA A 257 17.77 -14.93 5.67
N ARG A 258 18.23 -13.75 5.23
CA ARG A 258 18.56 -12.62 6.12
C ARG A 258 17.35 -11.95 6.77
N SER A 259 16.18 -11.99 6.13
CA SER A 259 15.01 -11.19 6.54
C SER A 259 13.83 -12.03 7.01
N ILE A 260 13.81 -13.35 6.76
CA ILE A 260 12.66 -14.19 7.11
C ILE A 260 12.38 -14.25 8.61
N ALA A 261 13.42 -14.23 9.46
CA ALA A 261 13.23 -14.19 10.91
C ALA A 261 12.47 -12.93 11.34
N GLU A 262 12.86 -11.77 10.82
CA GLU A 262 12.18 -10.50 11.09
C GLU A 262 10.74 -10.54 10.58
N PHE A 263 10.51 -11.03 9.37
CA PHE A 263 9.17 -11.19 8.81
C PHE A 263 8.27 -12.05 9.71
N LEU A 264 8.76 -13.22 10.14
CA LEU A 264 8.01 -14.17 10.97
C LEU A 264 7.65 -13.57 12.34
N VAL A 265 8.60 -12.88 12.98
CA VAL A 265 8.35 -12.17 14.23
C VAL A 265 7.32 -11.06 14.03
N ASN A 266 7.44 -10.30 12.94
CA ASN A 266 6.51 -9.22 12.62
C ASN A 266 5.08 -9.73 12.40
N ILE A 267 4.88 -10.78 11.60
CA ILE A 267 3.53 -11.33 11.37
C ILE A 267 2.96 -12.03 12.61
N ALA A 268 3.80 -12.59 13.47
CA ALA A 268 3.35 -13.22 14.72
C ALA A 268 2.86 -12.19 15.75
N ASP A 269 3.47 -11.00 15.74
CA ASP A 269 3.05 -9.85 16.55
C ASP A 269 1.75 -9.21 16.03
N MET A 270 1.39 -9.43 14.76
CA MET A 270 0.12 -8.99 14.21
C MET A 270 -1.01 -9.85 14.80
N LYS A 271 -2.05 -9.18 15.34
CA LYS A 271 -3.28 -9.84 15.85
C LYS A 271 -4.10 -10.40 14.67
N ASN A 272 -3.59 -11.46 14.05
CA ASN A 272 -4.20 -12.04 12.86
C ASN A 272 -5.47 -12.81 13.27
N PRO A 273 -6.56 -12.68 12.50
CA PRO A 273 -7.80 -13.39 12.76
C PRO A 273 -7.67 -14.89 12.48
N ASP A 274 -8.59 -15.67 13.05
CA ASP A 274 -8.72 -17.11 12.76
C ASP A 274 -8.97 -17.33 11.26
N ILE A 275 -8.25 -18.29 10.69
CA ILE A 275 -8.32 -18.60 9.26
C ILE A 275 -9.73 -18.99 8.79
N ASN A 276 -10.54 -19.57 9.66
CA ASN A 276 -11.90 -19.99 9.32
C ASN A 276 -12.83 -18.79 9.05
N ASN A 277 -12.58 -17.67 9.72
CA ASN A 277 -13.37 -16.43 9.61
C ASN A 277 -12.61 -15.33 8.85
N ILE A 278 -11.55 -15.69 8.14
CA ILE A 278 -10.62 -14.73 7.53
C ILE A 278 -11.30 -13.78 6.53
N HIS A 279 -12.26 -14.27 5.76
CA HIS A 279 -12.95 -13.50 4.73
C HIS A 279 -13.82 -12.39 5.34
N GLU A 280 -14.51 -12.68 6.46
CA GLU A 280 -15.25 -11.69 7.24
C GLU A 280 -14.32 -10.69 7.90
N ALA A 281 -13.23 -11.18 8.51
CA ALA A 281 -12.27 -10.34 9.20
C ALA A 281 -11.56 -9.36 8.26
N ILE A 282 -11.17 -9.81 7.06
CA ILE A 282 -10.60 -8.93 6.01
C ILE A 282 -11.62 -7.85 5.65
N TYR A 283 -12.87 -8.23 5.37
CA TYR A 283 -13.90 -7.27 5.00
C TYR A 283 -14.14 -6.23 6.10
N GLN A 284 -14.31 -6.66 7.35
CA GLN A 284 -14.47 -5.76 8.50
C GLN A 284 -13.27 -4.84 8.67
N ARG A 285 -12.06 -5.37 8.51
CA ARG A 285 -10.83 -4.59 8.62
C ARG A 285 -10.79 -3.49 7.57
N ILE A 286 -11.19 -3.77 6.33
CA ILE A 286 -11.27 -2.77 5.25
C ILE A 286 -12.28 -1.68 5.58
N GLN A 287 -13.44 -2.03 6.15
CA GLN A 287 -14.44 -1.04 6.56
C GLN A 287 -13.93 -0.10 7.67
N THR A 288 -12.83 -0.42 8.37
CA THR A 288 -12.21 0.53 9.32
C THR A 288 -11.37 1.62 8.65
N TYR A 289 -11.17 1.54 7.33
CA TYR A 289 -10.47 2.53 6.51
C TYR A 289 -11.41 3.36 5.62
N VAL A 290 -12.70 3.03 5.61
CA VAL A 290 -13.82 3.79 5.01
C VAL A 290 -14.33 4.81 6.02
#